data_AF-A0A962QY79-F1
#
_entry.id   AF-A0A962QY79-F1
#
_cell.length_a   1.000
_cell.length_b   1.000
_cell.length_c   1.000
_cell.angle_alpha   90.00
_cell.angle_beta   90.00
_cell.angle_gamma   90.00
#
_symmetry.space_group_name_H-M   'P 1'
#
loop_
_entity.id
_entity.type
_entity.pdbx_description
1 polymer ?
#
loop_
_entity_poly.entity_id
_entity_poly.type
_entity_poly.pdbx_seq_one_letter_code
_entity_poly.pdbx_strand_id
1 'polypeptide(L)' 'QGSAEQILTAPRHPYTQALLASVPRVDG' A
#
# COMPACT_ATOMS: atom_id res chain seq x y z
N GLN A 1 -13.89 1.74 4.59
CA GLN A 1 -13.78 1.85 3.12
C GLN A 1 -13.30 3.26 2.80
N GLY A 2 -12.29 3.41 1.94
CA GLY A 2 -11.68 4.69 1.55
C GLY A 2 -11.38 4.68 0.06
N SER A 3 -11.02 5.81 -0.54
CA SER A 3 -10.69 5.85 -1.98
C SER A 3 -9.45 5.00 -2.26
N ALA A 4 -9.33 4.50 -3.49
CA ALA A 4 -8.15 3.77 -3.92
C ALA A 4 -6.87 4.59 -3.63
N GLU A 5 -6.90 5.89 -3.90
CA GLU A 5 -5.81 6.80 -3.62
C GLU A 5 -5.42 6.85 -2.14
N GLN A 6 -6.40 6.92 -1.22
CA GLN A 6 -6.11 6.86 0.22
C GLN A 6 -5.55 5.52 0.66
N ILE A 7 -6.01 4.41 0.07
CA ILE A 7 -5.52 3.07 0.38
C ILE A 7 -4.05 2.92 -0.05
N LEU A 8 -3.68 3.52 -1.18
CA LEU A 8 -2.33 3.44 -1.74
C LEU A 8 -1.36 4.40 -1.04
N THR A 9 -1.81 5.60 -0.64
CA THR A 9 -0.95 6.65 -0.08
C THR A 9 -0.95 6.69 1.45
N ALA A 10 -2.03 6.27 2.10
CA ALA A 10 -2.20 6.29 3.55
C ALA A 10 -2.96 5.04 4.07
N PRO A 11 -2.41 3.82 3.86
CA PRO A 11 -3.04 2.57 4.28
C PRO A 11 -3.20 2.50 5.81
N ARG A 12 -4.45 2.42 6.29
CA ARG A 12 -4.77 2.37 7.73
C ARG A 12 -4.76 0.96 8.34
N HIS A 13 -4.79 -0.08 7.51
CA HIS A 13 -4.89 -1.46 7.98
C HIS A 13 -3.55 -2.20 7.77
N PRO A 14 -3.05 -2.95 8.77
CA PRO A 14 -1.78 -3.68 8.67
C PRO A 14 -1.69 -4.62 7.47
N TYR A 15 -2.78 -5.30 7.13
CA TYR A 15 -2.85 -6.16 5.92
C TYR A 15 -2.51 -5.40 4.63
N THR A 16 -3.06 -4.20 4.44
CA THR A 16 -2.81 -3.39 3.24
C THR A 16 -1.37 -2.87 3.22
N GLN A 17 -0.84 -2.48 4.39
CA GLN A 17 0.56 -2.09 4.52
C GLN A 17 1.50 -3.23 4.13
N ALA A 18 1.23 -4.44 4.61
CA ALA A 18 2.01 -5.63 4.27
C ALA A 18 1.96 -5.97 2.77
N LEU A 19 0.79 -5.86 2.15
CA LEU A 19 0.65 -6.05 0.69
C LEU A 19 1.45 -5.01 -0.09
N LEU A 20 1.35 -3.73 0.26
CA LEU A 20 2.10 -2.68 -0.44
C LEU A 20 3.61 -2.83 -0.26
N ALA A 21 4.06 -3.26 0.94
CA ALA A 21 5.46 -3.54 1.22
C ALA A 21 6.00 -4.79 0.49
N SER A 22 5.11 -5.69 0.04
CA SER A 22 5.50 -6.89 -0.71
C SER A 22 5.86 -6.60 -2.17
N VAL A 23 5.56 -5.40 -2.67
CA VAL A 23 5.87 -5.01 -4.05
C VAL A 23 7.36 -4.69 -4.14
N PRO A 24 8.14 -5.44 -4.95
CA PRO A 24 9.56 -5.17 -5.11
C PRO A 24 9.77 -3.80 -5.75
N ARG A 25 10.68 -3.01 -5.17
CA ARG A 25 11.12 -1.76 -5.77
C ARG A 25 11.99 -2.07 -6.97
N VAL A 26 11.50 -1.73 -8.16
CA VAL A 26 12.30 -1.65 -9.37
C VAL A 26 13.09 -0.34 -9.32
N ASP A 27 14.13 -0.34 -8.49
CA ASP A 27 15.21 0.63 -8.60
C ASP A 27 16.15 0.05 -9.67
N GLY A 28 16.30 0.76 -10.78
CA GLY A 28 17.02 0.30 -11.98
C GLY A 28 18.51 0.10 -11.78
#